data_AF-A0A0Q9T7T1-F1
#
_entry.id   AF-A0A0Q9T7T1-F1
#
_cell.length_a   1.000
_cell.length_b   1.000
_cell.length_c   1.000
_cell.angle_alpha   90.00
_cell.angle_beta   90.00
_cell.angle_gamma   90.00
#
_symmetry.space_group_name_H-M   'P 1'
#
loop_
_entity.id
_entity.type
_entity.pdbx_description
1 polymer ?
#
loop_
_entity_poly.entity_id
_entity_poly.type
_entity_poly.pdbx_seq_one_letter_code
_entity_poly.pdbx_strand_id
1 'polypeptide(L)'
;MLAEVHGKTDPESTLPGDRSEDLLTDAVFGTLRHLDPRHGLGPLLTILGVTPKPDEWDHAEILMWPQIPMPRWPGRVIEPDVIVVVGRHVVVFEAKLHSPFSTYTGPHASQDRDVHQVAVQYAAVRDWAQGRRLNDPVMVAVTADGQRPESLEQAASDMTTITGRLGLKVHWLPWHHIAAVLEAQLGLRPHEARHRQDLLTFMDRRGVRRVFNRIRMEDYWLMAAAQRVAVDRLYPQLRDFFDELTSVLAEDGVPWSQPAYKSMWLGGSSTAVTKPAEWSRSFVGAQYWPKDWPQRASNKFGLSLALYVAFDFLNPAVEIGLTIPGPGSAAAQQGWAPFLADLATHLRHADDYDVALDAGDIARPFRTISAADVDEPWLANAAAAMIGTAHLRVRGRLPVDTLTVQEARTSVHALRGQAEKVLPLWKMLEASRHLMPRPSV
;
A
#
# COMPACT_ATOMS: atom_id res chain seq x y z
N MET A 1 8.13 -11.14 -20.00
CA MET A 1 8.98 -10.79 -21.14
C MET A 1 10.21 -10.14 -20.52
N LEU A 2 11.37 -10.80 -20.55
CA LEU A 2 12.62 -10.29 -19.96
C LEU A 2 13.46 -9.77 -21.13
N ALA A 3 13.58 -8.45 -21.26
CA ALA A 3 14.61 -7.85 -22.10
C ALA A 3 15.94 -7.88 -21.35
N GLU A 4 17.01 -8.30 -22.02
CA GLU A 4 18.37 -8.22 -21.49
C GLU A 4 18.75 -6.74 -21.34
N VAL A 5 18.89 -6.29 -20.08
CA VAL A 5 19.43 -4.99 -19.72
C VAL A 5 20.94 -5.01 -19.95
N HIS A 6 21.38 -4.71 -21.17
CA HIS A 6 22.79 -4.50 -21.49
C HIS A 6 23.12 -3.02 -21.24
N GLY A 7 23.84 -2.71 -20.15
CA GLY A 7 24.46 -1.37 -19.99
C GLY A 7 24.38 -0.74 -18.60
N LYS A 8 23.33 -1.02 -17.81
CA LYS A 8 23.18 -0.52 -16.42
C LYS A 8 23.51 -1.56 -15.34
N THR A 9 24.33 -2.56 -15.68
CA THR A 9 24.92 -3.46 -14.68
C THR A 9 26.21 -2.86 -14.16
N ASP A 10 26.12 -1.76 -13.40
CA ASP A 10 27.15 -1.47 -12.43
C ASP A 10 26.90 -2.40 -11.23
N PRO A 11 27.76 -3.40 -10.97
CA PRO A 11 27.60 -4.28 -9.82
C PRO A 11 27.69 -3.53 -8.47
N GLU A 12 28.09 -2.25 -8.46
CA GLU A 12 28.11 -1.40 -7.26
C GLU A 12 26.83 -0.55 -7.07
N SER A 13 25.95 -0.46 -8.09
CA SER A 13 24.65 0.22 -7.98
C SER A 13 23.70 -0.60 -7.09
N THR A 14 23.66 -0.23 -5.81
CA THR A 14 22.90 -0.89 -4.75
C THR A 14 21.52 -0.27 -4.50
N LEU A 15 21.06 0.67 -5.34
CA LEU A 15 19.79 1.37 -5.13
C LEU A 15 18.61 0.64 -5.82
N PRO A 16 17.61 0.15 -5.07
CA PRO A 16 16.40 -0.47 -5.62
C PRO A 16 15.58 0.46 -6.55
N GLY A 17 15.84 1.77 -6.48
CA GLY A 17 15.13 2.82 -7.23
C GLY A 17 15.38 2.79 -8.74
N ASP A 18 16.64 2.68 -9.18
CA ASP A 18 17.00 2.73 -10.61
C ASP A 18 16.38 1.54 -11.37
N ARG A 19 16.36 0.36 -10.75
CA ARG A 19 15.68 -0.83 -11.31
C ARG A 19 14.17 -0.63 -11.44
N SER A 20 13.56 0.19 -10.58
CA SER A 20 12.13 0.46 -10.66
C SER A 20 11.77 1.46 -11.76
N GLU A 21 12.68 2.39 -12.08
CA GLU A 21 12.57 3.37 -13.16
C GLU A 21 12.61 2.69 -14.52
N ASP A 22 13.66 1.91 -14.76
CA ASP A 22 13.84 1.22 -16.04
C ASP A 22 12.68 0.26 -16.33
N LEU A 23 12.19 -0.46 -15.32
CA LEU A 23 11.02 -1.34 -15.47
C LEU A 23 9.74 -0.57 -15.81
N LEU A 24 9.58 0.65 -15.31
CA LEU A 24 8.42 1.49 -15.63
C LEU A 24 8.52 2.04 -17.06
N THR A 25 9.70 2.52 -17.45
CA THR A 25 9.99 2.97 -18.81
C THR A 25 9.79 1.83 -19.81
N ASP A 26 10.35 0.65 -19.54
CA ASP A 26 10.18 -0.57 -20.34
C ASP A 26 8.70 -0.93 -20.49
N ALA A 27 7.95 -0.97 -19.38
CA ALA A 27 6.54 -1.31 -19.40
C ALA A 27 5.74 -0.32 -20.25
N VAL A 28 5.97 0.99 -20.09
CA VAL A 28 5.25 2.04 -20.82
C VAL A 28 5.60 2.01 -22.30
N PHE A 29 6.88 2.19 -22.65
CA PHE A 29 7.30 2.32 -24.05
C PHE A 29 7.33 0.98 -24.79
N GLY A 30 7.59 -0.12 -24.09
CA GLY A 30 7.40 -1.47 -24.61
C GLY A 30 5.93 -1.76 -24.93
N THR A 31 4.98 -1.35 -24.08
CA THR A 31 3.55 -1.45 -24.42
C THR A 31 3.18 -0.59 -25.61
N LEU A 32 3.65 0.66 -25.66
CA LEU A 32 3.40 1.58 -26.78
C LEU A 32 3.87 1.01 -28.12
N ARG A 33 4.95 0.21 -28.13
CA ARG A 33 5.45 -0.50 -29.31
C ARG A 33 4.48 -1.55 -29.86
N HIS A 34 3.62 -2.10 -29.01
CA HIS A 34 2.65 -3.13 -29.38
C HIS A 34 1.26 -2.57 -29.71
N LEU A 35 1.04 -1.28 -29.51
CA LEU A 35 -0.16 -0.59 -29.98
C LEU A 35 0.06 -0.12 -31.42
N ASP A 36 -1.03 0.05 -32.17
CA ASP A 36 -0.96 0.85 -33.40
C ASP A 36 -0.29 2.22 -33.08
N PRO A 37 0.79 2.61 -33.78
CA PRO A 37 1.56 3.81 -33.44
C PRO A 37 0.74 5.09 -33.42
N ARG A 38 -0.29 5.21 -34.28
CA ARG A 38 -1.16 6.40 -34.31
C ARG A 38 -2.02 6.47 -33.05
N HIS A 39 -2.49 5.33 -32.56
CA HIS A 39 -3.26 5.27 -31.31
C HIS A 39 -2.37 5.42 -30.09
N GLY A 40 -1.23 4.73 -30.04
CA GLY A 40 -0.29 4.71 -28.92
C GLY A 40 0.49 6.01 -28.77
N LEU A 41 1.34 6.33 -29.76
CA LEU A 41 2.27 7.46 -29.73
C LEU A 41 1.62 8.77 -30.19
N GLY A 42 0.66 8.72 -31.10
CA GLY A 42 -0.01 9.91 -31.68
C GLY A 42 -0.46 10.95 -30.65
N PRO A 43 -1.28 10.57 -29.65
CA PRO A 43 -1.70 11.49 -28.61
C PRO A 43 -0.54 12.08 -27.79
N LEU A 44 0.49 11.28 -27.47
CA LEU A 44 1.67 11.75 -26.74
C LEU A 44 2.47 12.76 -27.57
N LEU A 45 2.73 12.46 -28.84
CA LEU A 45 3.45 13.36 -29.75
C LEU A 45 2.69 14.67 -29.98
N THR A 46 1.35 14.61 -30.07
CA THR A 46 0.50 15.79 -30.24
C THR A 46 0.62 16.76 -29.07
N ILE A 47 0.65 16.26 -27.83
CA ILE A 47 0.86 17.09 -26.61
C ILE A 47 2.23 17.78 -26.66
N LEU A 48 3.22 17.14 -27.26
CA LEU A 48 4.56 17.68 -27.43
C LEU A 48 4.68 18.64 -28.63
N GLY A 49 3.59 18.88 -29.38
CA GLY A 49 3.58 19.70 -30.59
C GLY A 49 4.17 19.01 -31.82
N VAL A 50 4.38 17.69 -31.77
CA VAL A 50 4.88 16.88 -32.88
C VAL A 50 3.69 16.25 -33.60
N THR A 51 3.50 16.62 -34.87
CA THR A 51 2.35 16.20 -35.69
C THR A 51 2.82 15.53 -36.99
N PRO A 52 3.23 14.25 -36.94
CA PRO A 52 3.61 13.50 -38.14
C PRO A 52 2.44 13.35 -39.10
N LYS A 53 2.73 13.35 -40.39
CA LYS A 53 1.72 13.11 -41.44
C LYS A 53 1.21 11.67 -41.36
N PRO A 54 -0.01 11.39 -41.86
CA PRO A 54 -0.58 10.04 -41.81
C PRO A 54 0.33 8.94 -42.36
N ASP A 55 1.03 9.18 -43.46
CA ASP A 55 1.96 8.25 -44.12
C ASP A 55 3.28 8.03 -43.35
N GLU A 56 3.65 8.92 -42.43
CA GLU A 56 4.91 8.81 -41.67
C GLU A 56 4.83 7.77 -40.53
N TRP A 57 3.62 7.32 -40.17
CA TRP A 57 3.38 6.40 -39.06
C TRP A 57 3.75 4.95 -39.35
N ASP A 58 3.79 4.56 -40.63
CA ASP A 58 4.06 3.18 -41.05
C ASP A 58 5.50 2.73 -40.73
N HIS A 59 6.39 3.71 -40.48
CA HIS A 59 7.78 3.52 -40.11
C HIS A 59 8.12 4.13 -38.75
N ALA A 60 7.14 4.23 -37.85
CA ALA A 60 7.39 4.68 -36.48
C ALA A 60 8.29 3.67 -35.73
N GLU A 61 9.39 4.16 -35.17
CA GLU A 61 10.34 3.38 -34.39
C GLU A 61 10.38 3.85 -32.94
N ILE A 62 10.40 2.89 -32.00
CA ILE A 62 10.71 3.13 -30.58
C ILE A 62 12.01 2.40 -30.28
N LEU A 63 13.08 3.15 -30.03
CA LEU A 63 14.39 2.66 -29.67
C LEU A 63 14.55 2.83 -28.15
N MET A 64 14.66 1.74 -27.41
CA MET A 64 14.87 1.79 -25.96
C MET A 64 16.36 1.61 -25.66
N TRP A 65 16.91 2.47 -24.80
CA TRP A 65 18.32 2.51 -24.43
C TRP A 65 19.31 2.44 -25.61
N PRO A 66 19.14 3.25 -26.68
CA PRO A 66 20.10 3.25 -27.77
C PRO A 66 21.43 3.88 -27.32
N GLN A 67 22.54 3.22 -27.64
CA GLN A 67 23.86 3.80 -27.45
C GLN A 67 24.17 4.80 -28.56
N ILE A 68 24.28 6.08 -28.19
CA ILE A 68 24.57 7.18 -29.11
C ILE A 68 25.96 7.72 -28.81
N PRO A 69 26.89 7.73 -29.78
CA PRO A 69 28.19 8.36 -29.62
C PRO A 69 28.06 9.83 -29.21
N MET A 70 29.00 10.32 -28.41
CA MET A 70 29.06 11.72 -27.99
C MET A 70 30.25 12.40 -28.66
N PRO A 71 30.13 12.96 -29.89
CA PRO A 71 31.27 13.56 -30.59
C PRO A 71 31.98 14.65 -29.80
N ARG A 72 31.24 15.37 -28.95
CA ARG A 72 31.74 16.43 -28.06
C ARG A 72 32.42 15.89 -26.79
N TRP A 73 32.25 14.62 -26.45
CA TRP A 73 32.94 13.93 -25.36
C TRP A 73 33.64 12.68 -25.93
N PRO A 74 34.86 12.84 -26.49
CA PRO A 74 35.54 11.76 -27.21
C PRO A 74 35.64 10.47 -26.40
N GLY A 75 35.32 9.34 -27.04
CA GLY A 75 35.35 8.01 -26.42
C GLY A 75 34.16 7.71 -25.50
N ARG A 76 33.17 8.60 -25.37
CA ARG A 76 31.96 8.36 -24.58
C ARG A 76 30.73 8.11 -25.45
N VAL A 77 29.80 7.35 -24.91
CA VAL A 77 28.44 7.16 -25.44
C VAL A 77 27.43 7.61 -24.40
N ILE A 78 26.27 8.05 -24.87
CA ILE A 78 25.11 8.30 -24.03
C ILE A 78 24.04 7.25 -24.34
N GLU A 79 23.24 6.92 -23.34
CA GLU A 79 22.13 5.98 -23.45
C GLU A 79 20.87 6.72 -22.98
N PRO A 80 20.15 7.40 -23.89
CA PRO A 80 18.83 7.95 -23.56
C PRO A 80 17.87 6.81 -23.28
N ASP A 81 16.91 7.00 -22.37
CA ASP A 81 15.98 5.93 -22.04
C ASP A 81 15.15 5.49 -23.25
N VAL A 82 14.59 6.45 -24.01
CA VAL A 82 13.84 6.14 -25.24
C VAL A 82 14.05 7.21 -26.32
N ILE A 83 14.24 6.77 -27.57
CA ILE A 83 14.15 7.61 -28.77
C ILE A 83 12.98 7.11 -29.62
N VAL A 84 12.05 8.01 -29.92
CA VAL A 84 10.96 7.78 -30.87
C VAL A 84 11.26 8.50 -32.18
N VAL A 85 11.19 7.79 -33.30
CA VAL A 85 11.35 8.34 -34.64
C VAL A 85 10.06 8.11 -35.43
N VAL A 86 9.46 9.17 -35.97
CA VAL A 86 8.28 9.08 -36.86
C VAL A 86 8.49 10.03 -38.02
N GLY A 87 8.62 9.50 -39.24
CA GLY A 87 9.05 10.27 -40.40
C GLY A 87 10.40 10.95 -40.15
N ARG A 88 10.42 12.29 -40.15
CA ARG A 88 11.63 13.08 -39.83
C ARG A 88 11.69 13.56 -38.38
N HIS A 89 10.67 13.30 -37.58
CA HIS A 89 10.59 13.75 -36.20
C HIS A 89 11.39 12.82 -35.28
N VAL A 90 12.17 13.39 -34.38
CA VAL A 90 12.91 12.68 -33.33
C VAL A 90 12.45 13.22 -31.98
N VAL A 91 12.01 12.33 -31.11
CA VAL A 91 11.61 12.67 -29.74
C VAL A 91 12.39 11.80 -28.78
N VAL A 92 13.07 12.44 -27.83
CA VAL A 92 13.91 11.76 -26.84
C VAL A 92 13.25 11.88 -25.49
N PHE A 93 12.96 10.76 -24.86
CA PHE A 93 12.44 10.69 -23.51
C PHE A 93 13.55 10.27 -22.56
N GLU A 94 13.74 11.05 -21.51
CA GLU A 94 14.53 10.68 -20.33
C GLU A 94 13.57 10.61 -19.13
N ALA A 95 13.56 9.47 -18.45
CA ALA A 95 12.54 9.10 -17.50
C ALA A 95 13.12 8.93 -16.09
N LYS A 96 12.42 9.47 -15.09
CA LYS A 96 12.78 9.42 -13.68
C LYS A 96 11.55 9.11 -12.84
N LEU A 97 11.72 8.36 -11.75
CA LEU A 97 10.68 8.02 -10.78
C LEU A 97 11.04 8.55 -9.39
N HIS A 98 12.29 8.32 -8.99
CA HIS A 98 12.83 8.65 -7.68
C HIS A 98 14.22 9.29 -7.76
N SER A 99 15.01 8.97 -8.80
CA SER A 99 16.36 9.49 -8.98
C SER A 99 16.34 10.90 -9.62
N PRO A 100 17.25 11.81 -9.20
CA PRO A 100 17.45 13.05 -9.92
C PRO A 100 18.13 12.81 -11.28
N PHE A 101 18.01 13.75 -12.20
CA PHE A 101 18.84 13.75 -13.41
C PHE A 101 20.32 13.93 -13.04
N SER A 102 21.20 13.18 -13.71
CA SER A 102 22.63 13.25 -13.45
C SER A 102 23.27 14.49 -14.08
N THR A 103 24.53 14.74 -13.74
CA THR A 103 25.37 15.76 -14.37
C THR A 103 26.60 15.11 -15.02
N TYR A 104 27.15 15.80 -16.03
CA TYR A 104 28.39 15.43 -16.70
C TYR A 104 29.35 16.59 -16.60
N THR A 105 30.62 16.30 -16.33
CA THR A 105 31.68 17.29 -16.51
C THR A 105 31.69 17.76 -17.97
N GLY A 106 31.78 19.06 -18.19
CA GLY A 106 31.77 19.63 -19.53
C GLY A 106 32.91 19.12 -20.41
N PRO A 107 32.79 19.28 -21.74
CA PRO A 107 33.70 18.67 -22.72
C PRO A 107 35.12 19.27 -22.71
N HIS A 108 35.34 20.40 -22.02
CA HIS A 108 36.62 21.09 -21.90
C HIS A 108 37.15 21.02 -20.46
N ALA A 109 38.08 20.08 -20.24
CA ALA A 109 38.54 19.60 -18.94
C ALA A 109 39.22 20.62 -17.99
N SER A 110 39.44 21.88 -18.40
CA SER A 110 40.22 22.84 -17.60
C SER A 110 39.41 23.99 -16.97
N GLN A 111 38.13 24.18 -17.33
CA GLN A 111 37.29 25.26 -16.78
C GLN A 111 35.78 24.95 -16.67
N ASP A 112 35.34 23.73 -16.98
CA ASP A 112 33.92 23.49 -17.21
C ASP A 112 33.10 23.20 -15.96
N ARG A 113 31.96 23.90 -15.86
CA ARG A 113 30.86 23.58 -14.95
C ARG A 113 30.27 22.21 -15.30
N ASP A 114 29.68 21.57 -14.29
CA ASP A 114 28.81 20.41 -14.51
C ASP A 114 27.62 20.79 -15.39
N VAL A 115 27.32 19.91 -16.34
CA VAL A 115 26.26 20.08 -17.34
C VAL A 115 25.16 19.05 -17.07
N HIS A 116 23.91 19.49 -17.11
CA HIS A 116 22.76 18.61 -16.93
C HIS A 116 22.68 17.48 -18.00
N GLN A 117 22.39 16.24 -17.57
CA GLN A 117 22.30 15.04 -18.42
C GLN A 117 21.45 15.24 -19.69
N VAL A 118 20.23 15.78 -19.54
CA VAL A 118 19.32 16.04 -20.67
C VAL A 118 19.96 16.96 -21.74
N ALA A 119 20.81 17.90 -21.35
CA ALA A 119 21.49 18.78 -22.30
C ALA A 119 22.58 18.06 -23.09
N VAL A 120 23.29 17.15 -22.43
CA VAL A 120 24.29 16.28 -23.03
C VAL A 120 23.63 15.32 -24.03
N GLN A 121 22.51 14.70 -23.64
CA GLN A 121 21.70 13.85 -24.50
C GLN A 121 21.20 14.60 -25.74
N TYR A 122 20.68 15.82 -25.57
CA TYR A 122 20.25 16.65 -26.69
C TYR A 122 21.38 16.87 -27.70
N ALA A 123 22.57 17.24 -27.23
CA ALA A 123 23.71 17.51 -28.10
C ALA A 123 24.13 16.25 -28.89
N ALA A 124 24.25 15.11 -28.21
CA ALA A 124 24.63 13.85 -28.85
C ALA A 124 23.57 13.34 -29.84
N VAL A 125 22.30 13.34 -29.44
CA VAL A 125 21.20 12.89 -30.31
C VAL A 125 21.01 13.83 -31.49
N ARG A 126 21.25 15.13 -31.33
CA ARG A 126 21.21 16.09 -32.43
C ARG A 126 22.27 15.77 -33.49
N ASP A 127 23.50 15.52 -33.09
CA ASP A 127 24.58 15.18 -34.02
C ASP A 127 24.28 13.84 -34.75
N TRP A 128 23.74 12.85 -34.03
CA TRP A 128 23.24 11.60 -34.59
C TRP A 128 22.09 11.81 -35.60
N ALA A 129 21.10 12.61 -35.23
CA ALA A 129 19.92 12.90 -36.05
C ALA A 129 20.30 13.60 -37.37
N GLN A 130 21.27 14.52 -37.32
CA GLN A 130 21.81 15.19 -38.51
C GLN A 130 22.48 14.20 -39.46
N GLY A 131 23.27 13.27 -38.94
CA GLY A 131 23.87 12.18 -39.73
C GLY A 131 22.82 11.33 -40.47
N ARG A 132 21.61 11.21 -39.90
CA ARG A 132 20.46 10.51 -40.51
C ARG A 132 19.50 11.42 -41.28
N ARG A 133 19.83 12.71 -41.44
CA ARG A 133 18.98 13.73 -42.09
C ARG A 133 17.60 13.93 -41.44
N LEU A 134 17.51 13.64 -40.14
CA LEU A 134 16.32 13.86 -39.31
C LEU A 134 16.29 15.31 -38.79
N ASN A 135 15.14 15.71 -38.22
CA ASN A 135 15.01 17.01 -37.57
C ASN A 135 15.76 17.03 -36.22
N ASP A 136 15.99 18.22 -35.67
CA ASP A 136 16.53 18.32 -34.32
C ASP A 136 15.59 17.66 -33.30
N PRO A 137 16.15 17.00 -32.26
CA PRO A 137 15.34 16.24 -31.32
C PRO A 137 14.50 17.13 -30.41
N VAL A 138 13.26 16.71 -30.17
CA VAL A 138 12.41 17.22 -29.10
C VAL A 138 12.75 16.48 -27.81
N MET A 139 13.28 17.19 -26.81
CA MET A 139 13.62 16.61 -25.52
C MET A 139 12.42 16.59 -24.59
N VAL A 140 12.16 15.44 -23.97
CA VAL A 140 11.07 15.22 -23.03
C VAL A 140 11.63 14.62 -21.74
N ALA A 141 11.41 15.32 -20.63
CA ALA A 141 11.65 14.81 -19.29
C ALA A 141 10.35 14.20 -18.76
N VAL A 142 10.39 12.92 -18.39
CA VAL A 142 9.27 12.20 -17.79
C VAL A 142 9.55 11.98 -16.31
N THR A 143 8.73 12.55 -15.42
CA THR A 143 8.95 12.42 -13.97
C THR A 143 7.67 12.10 -13.20
N ALA A 144 7.80 11.68 -11.95
CA ALA A 144 6.66 11.39 -11.06
C ALA A 144 6.16 12.62 -10.29
N ASP A 145 6.86 13.74 -10.40
CA ASP A 145 6.58 14.95 -9.65
C ASP A 145 5.18 15.52 -9.94
N GLY A 146 4.56 16.10 -8.91
CA GLY A 146 3.33 16.87 -9.05
C GLY A 146 3.54 18.26 -9.69
N GLN A 147 4.78 18.72 -9.80
CA GLN A 147 5.17 20.02 -10.35
C GLN A 147 6.41 19.88 -11.23
N ARG A 148 6.60 20.82 -12.17
CA ARG A 148 7.72 20.78 -13.12
C ARG A 148 9.05 20.89 -12.36
N PRO A 149 10.00 19.96 -12.54
CA PRO A 149 11.30 20.07 -11.88
C PRO A 149 12.07 21.33 -12.32
N GLU A 150 12.59 22.09 -11.36
CA GLU A 150 13.37 23.31 -11.60
C GLU A 150 14.66 23.03 -12.39
N SER A 151 15.26 21.84 -12.22
CA SER A 151 16.48 21.44 -12.95
C SER A 151 16.31 21.42 -14.48
N LEU A 152 15.08 21.37 -14.99
CA LEU A 152 14.83 21.43 -16.43
C LEU A 152 15.09 22.82 -17.03
N GLU A 153 15.11 23.89 -16.23
CA GLU A 153 15.55 25.22 -16.66
C GLU A 153 17.06 25.24 -16.88
N GLN A 154 17.80 24.63 -15.94
CA GLN A 154 19.24 24.42 -16.09
C GLN A 154 19.55 23.58 -17.32
N ALA A 155 18.80 22.51 -17.58
CA ALA A 155 18.93 21.70 -18.79
C ALA A 155 18.78 22.52 -20.08
N ALA A 156 17.75 23.38 -20.17
CA ALA A 156 17.55 24.23 -21.35
C ALA A 156 18.67 25.28 -21.55
N SER A 157 19.17 25.85 -20.45
CA SER A 157 20.31 26.77 -20.45
C SER A 157 21.60 26.07 -20.92
N ASP A 158 21.85 24.86 -20.43
CA ASP A 158 22.99 24.04 -20.83
C ASP A 158 22.89 23.59 -22.29
N MET A 159 21.70 23.22 -22.77
CA MET A 159 21.49 22.91 -24.20
C MET A 159 21.87 24.09 -25.07
N THR A 160 21.46 25.31 -24.67
CA THR A 160 21.78 26.56 -25.37
C THR A 160 23.28 26.81 -25.36
N THR A 161 23.92 26.65 -24.21
CA THR A 161 25.36 26.86 -24.01
C THR A 161 26.18 25.90 -24.86
N ILE A 162 25.85 24.60 -24.83
CA ILE A 162 26.57 23.57 -25.59
C ILE A 162 26.38 23.78 -27.09
N THR A 163 25.15 24.01 -27.54
CA THR A 163 24.83 23.98 -28.97
C THR A 163 24.90 25.33 -29.67
N GLY A 164 24.99 26.43 -28.92
CA GLY A 164 24.95 27.80 -29.42
C GLY A 164 23.57 28.23 -29.94
N ARG A 165 22.51 27.46 -29.68
CA ARG A 165 21.16 27.72 -30.18
C ARG A 165 20.24 28.28 -29.11
N LEU A 166 19.63 29.41 -29.41
CA LEU A 166 18.68 30.08 -28.53
C LEU A 166 17.29 29.44 -28.60
N GLY A 167 16.51 29.61 -27.53
CA GLY A 167 15.08 29.23 -27.50
C GLY A 167 14.81 27.74 -27.37
N LEU A 168 15.81 26.93 -27.01
CA LEU A 168 15.64 25.51 -26.75
C LEU A 168 14.82 25.30 -25.47
N LYS A 169 13.97 24.26 -25.47
CA LYS A 169 13.11 23.92 -24.34
C LYS A 169 13.14 22.41 -24.12
N VAL A 170 13.04 22.00 -22.86
CA VAL A 170 12.77 20.62 -22.46
C VAL A 170 11.28 20.51 -22.15
N HIS A 171 10.54 19.68 -22.88
CA HIS A 171 9.16 19.37 -22.55
C HIS A 171 9.12 18.55 -21.26
N TRP A 172 8.13 18.80 -20.41
CA TRP A 172 7.92 18.00 -19.21
C TRP A 172 6.60 17.27 -19.34
N LEU A 173 6.65 15.95 -19.17
CA LEU A 173 5.50 15.07 -19.31
C LEU A 173 5.47 14.12 -18.13
N PRO A 174 4.74 14.43 -17.05
CA PRO A 174 4.74 13.57 -15.89
C PRO A 174 4.05 12.23 -16.17
N TRP A 175 4.42 11.17 -15.46
CA TRP A 175 3.91 9.82 -15.70
C TRP A 175 2.37 9.72 -15.69
N HIS A 176 1.71 10.47 -14.80
CA HIS A 176 0.25 10.46 -14.72
C HIS A 176 -0.42 11.09 -15.96
N HIS A 177 0.25 12.00 -16.66
CA HIS A 177 -0.26 12.50 -17.94
C HIS A 177 -0.16 11.44 -19.04
N ILE A 178 0.93 10.64 -19.07
CA ILE A 178 1.02 9.48 -19.98
C ILE A 178 -0.11 8.50 -19.69
N ALA A 179 -0.38 8.21 -18.41
CA ALA A 179 -1.48 7.35 -18.01
C ALA A 179 -2.85 7.91 -18.47
N ALA A 180 -3.11 9.20 -18.28
CA ALA A 180 -4.35 9.85 -18.71
C ALA A 180 -4.54 9.77 -20.23
N VAL A 181 -3.45 9.93 -21.01
CA VAL A 181 -3.47 9.77 -22.46
C VAL A 181 -3.85 8.35 -22.87
N LEU A 182 -3.25 7.35 -22.24
CA LEU A 182 -3.57 5.94 -22.48
C LEU A 182 -5.04 5.65 -22.14
N GLU A 183 -5.55 6.15 -21.00
CA GLU A 183 -6.94 5.99 -20.58
C GLU A 183 -7.95 6.58 -21.57
N ALA A 184 -7.62 7.72 -22.18
CA ALA A 184 -8.50 8.40 -23.12
C ALA A 184 -8.59 7.71 -24.50
N GLN A 185 -7.76 6.71 -24.78
CA GLN A 185 -7.80 5.98 -26.06
C GLN A 185 -9.12 5.20 -26.22
N LEU A 186 -9.83 5.45 -27.31
CA LEU A 186 -11.04 4.74 -27.71
C LEU A 186 -10.75 3.91 -28.98
N GLY A 187 -11.56 2.89 -29.23
CA GLY A 187 -11.48 2.10 -30.47
C GLY A 187 -10.30 1.13 -30.58
N LEU A 188 -9.60 0.84 -29.47
CA LEU A 188 -8.53 -0.15 -29.44
C LEU A 188 -9.07 -1.56 -29.73
N ARG A 189 -8.27 -2.38 -30.43
CA ARG A 189 -8.59 -3.80 -30.62
C ARG A 189 -8.58 -4.52 -29.26
N PRO A 190 -9.29 -5.66 -29.09
CA PRO A 190 -9.39 -6.32 -27.79
C PRO A 190 -8.06 -6.64 -27.11
N HIS A 191 -7.03 -7.03 -27.87
CA HIS A 191 -5.71 -7.31 -27.31
C HIS A 191 -4.96 -6.03 -26.89
N GLU A 192 -5.06 -4.95 -27.66
CA GLU A 192 -4.51 -3.63 -27.32
C GLU A 192 -5.17 -3.07 -26.05
N ALA A 193 -6.49 -3.19 -25.95
CA ALA A 193 -7.24 -2.78 -24.77
C ALA A 193 -6.78 -3.54 -23.51
N ARG A 194 -6.45 -4.83 -23.64
CA ARG A 194 -5.88 -5.65 -22.54
C ARG A 194 -4.48 -5.17 -22.16
N HIS A 195 -3.57 -5.02 -23.13
CA HIS A 195 -2.22 -4.51 -22.86
C HIS A 195 -2.23 -3.14 -22.17
N ARG A 196 -3.08 -2.23 -22.65
CA ARG A 196 -3.30 -0.94 -21.99
C ARG A 196 -3.77 -1.11 -20.54
N GLN A 197 -4.76 -1.97 -20.30
CA GLN A 197 -5.30 -2.19 -18.96
C GLN A 197 -4.25 -2.78 -18.01
N ASP A 198 -3.43 -3.70 -18.49
CA ASP A 198 -2.34 -4.29 -17.71
C ASP A 198 -1.28 -3.23 -17.36
N LEU A 199 -0.89 -2.40 -18.34
CA LEU A 199 0.01 -1.26 -18.10
C LEU A 199 -0.55 -0.26 -17.09
N LEU A 200 -1.81 0.14 -17.25
CA LEU A 200 -2.46 1.07 -16.32
C LEU A 200 -2.55 0.47 -14.91
N THR A 201 -2.79 -0.83 -14.78
CA THR A 201 -2.76 -1.54 -13.49
C THR A 201 -1.35 -1.53 -12.89
N PHE A 202 -0.33 -1.70 -13.71
CA PHE A 202 1.06 -1.62 -13.28
C PHE A 202 1.45 -0.19 -12.83
N MET A 203 1.09 0.84 -13.60
CA MET A 203 1.30 2.25 -13.23
C MET A 203 0.58 2.63 -11.93
N ASP A 204 -0.60 2.06 -11.69
CA ASP A 204 -1.36 2.25 -10.44
C ASP A 204 -0.59 1.67 -9.24
N ARG A 205 -0.08 0.43 -9.37
CA ARG A 205 0.77 -0.21 -8.35
C ARG A 205 2.07 0.53 -8.09
N ARG A 206 2.59 1.25 -9.09
CA ARG A 206 3.78 2.11 -8.96
C ARG A 206 3.48 3.51 -8.41
N GLY A 207 2.21 3.85 -8.19
CA GLY A 207 1.81 5.15 -7.65
C GLY A 207 1.95 6.32 -8.62
N VAL A 208 2.17 6.05 -9.92
CA VAL A 208 2.41 7.08 -10.94
C VAL A 208 1.22 7.36 -11.84
N ARG A 209 0.18 6.52 -11.77
CA ARG A 209 -1.01 6.66 -12.62
C ARG A 209 -1.84 7.89 -12.28
N ARG A 210 -1.90 8.28 -11.00
CA ARG A 210 -2.83 9.28 -10.50
C ARG A 210 -2.10 10.35 -9.70
N VAL A 211 -2.26 11.60 -10.12
CA VAL A 211 -2.15 12.75 -9.20
C VAL A 211 -3.52 12.97 -8.59
N PHE A 212 -3.59 13.52 -7.37
CA PHE A 212 -4.84 13.91 -6.75
C PHE A 212 -5.68 14.74 -7.73
N ASN A 213 -6.71 14.11 -8.31
CA ASN A 213 -7.54 14.66 -9.37
C ASN A 213 -8.91 15.11 -8.85
N ARG A 214 -8.95 15.51 -7.56
CA ARG A 214 -10.11 15.91 -6.75
C ARG A 214 -10.84 14.75 -6.08
N ILE A 215 -11.51 15.06 -4.99
CA ILE A 215 -12.41 14.15 -4.28
C ILE A 215 -13.74 14.12 -5.04
N ARG A 216 -14.28 12.93 -5.30
CA ARG A 216 -15.66 12.78 -5.77
C ARG A 216 -16.59 13.28 -4.67
N MET A 217 -17.35 14.33 -4.96
CA MET A 217 -18.17 14.97 -3.92
C MET A 217 -19.24 14.02 -3.40
N GLU A 218 -19.77 13.13 -4.24
CA GLU A 218 -20.74 12.11 -3.88
C GLU A 218 -20.21 11.20 -2.75
N ASP A 219 -18.97 10.71 -2.89
CA ASP A 219 -18.32 9.86 -1.89
C ASP A 219 -18.10 10.65 -0.58
N TYR A 220 -17.71 11.92 -0.69
CA TYR A 220 -17.55 12.80 0.47
C TYR A 220 -18.88 13.02 1.20
N TRP A 221 -19.97 13.26 0.46
CA TRP A 221 -21.31 13.44 1.01
C TRP A 221 -21.83 12.18 1.70
N LEU A 222 -21.59 11.00 1.13
CA LEU A 222 -21.94 9.72 1.75
C LEU A 222 -21.23 9.55 3.08
N MET A 223 -19.93 9.84 3.14
CA MET A 223 -19.18 9.79 4.40
C MET A 223 -19.68 10.80 5.43
N ALA A 224 -19.96 12.04 5.01
CA ALA A 224 -20.50 13.07 5.90
C ALA A 224 -21.91 12.71 6.43
N ALA A 225 -22.76 12.10 5.59
CA ALA A 225 -24.07 11.63 6.01
C ALA A 225 -23.96 10.47 7.01
N ALA A 226 -23.11 9.48 6.72
CA ALA A 226 -22.86 8.35 7.62
C ALA A 226 -22.35 8.80 9.00
N GLN A 227 -21.41 9.75 9.05
CA GLN A 227 -20.90 10.29 10.31
C GLN A 227 -21.98 11.01 11.12
N ARG A 228 -22.84 11.82 10.48
CA ARG A 228 -23.98 12.46 11.17
C ARG A 228 -24.94 11.44 11.75
N VAL A 229 -25.35 10.45 10.96
CA VAL A 229 -26.22 9.37 11.45
C VAL A 229 -25.56 8.59 12.59
N ALA A 230 -24.25 8.32 12.49
CA ALA A 230 -23.52 7.61 13.53
C ALA A 230 -23.53 8.39 14.85
N VAL A 231 -23.20 9.68 14.81
CA VAL A 231 -23.14 10.55 16.00
C VAL A 231 -24.52 10.79 16.61
N ASP A 232 -25.53 11.11 15.80
CA ASP A 232 -26.83 11.56 16.30
C ASP A 232 -27.74 10.41 16.70
N ARG A 233 -27.56 9.22 16.11
CA ARG A 233 -28.51 8.10 16.26
C ARG A 233 -27.84 6.82 16.74
N LEU A 234 -26.78 6.36 16.09
CA LEU A 234 -26.20 5.05 16.37
C LEU A 234 -25.43 5.02 17.71
N TYR A 235 -24.46 5.91 17.90
CA TYR A 235 -23.60 5.89 19.08
C TYR A 235 -24.35 6.09 20.41
N PRO A 236 -25.41 6.93 20.50
CA PRO A 236 -26.26 6.96 21.68
C PRO A 236 -26.89 5.58 22.00
N GLN A 237 -27.42 4.88 20.99
CA GLN A 237 -28.01 3.54 21.18
C GLN A 237 -26.96 2.52 21.61
N LEU A 238 -25.76 2.54 21.00
CA LEU A 238 -24.68 1.65 21.41
C LEU A 238 -24.21 1.93 22.84
N ARG A 239 -24.15 3.21 23.26
CA ARG A 239 -23.85 3.59 24.64
C ARG A 239 -24.89 3.01 25.60
N ASP A 240 -26.18 3.21 25.30
CA ASP A 240 -27.26 2.74 26.16
C ASP A 240 -27.23 1.19 26.25
N PHE A 241 -26.99 0.49 25.14
CA PHE A 241 -26.76 -0.95 25.12
C PHE A 241 -25.60 -1.37 26.03
N PHE A 242 -24.43 -0.72 25.94
CA PHE A 242 -23.28 -1.07 26.78
C PHE A 242 -23.49 -0.75 28.26
N ASP A 243 -24.17 0.35 28.59
CA ASP A 243 -24.49 0.70 29.97
C ASP A 243 -25.45 -0.35 30.57
N GLU A 244 -26.50 -0.75 29.85
CA GLU A 244 -27.43 -1.81 30.28
C GLU A 244 -26.74 -3.18 30.39
N LEU A 245 -26.01 -3.60 29.36
CA LEU A 245 -25.27 -4.87 29.35
C LEU A 245 -24.27 -4.94 30.51
N THR A 246 -23.58 -3.84 30.79
CA THR A 246 -22.62 -3.84 31.89
C THR A 246 -23.29 -3.87 33.25
N SER A 247 -24.45 -3.24 33.40
CA SER A 247 -25.24 -3.33 34.63
C SER A 247 -25.58 -4.79 34.94
N VAL A 248 -26.15 -5.52 33.96
CA VAL A 248 -26.54 -6.93 34.17
C VAL A 248 -25.34 -7.87 34.32
N LEU A 249 -24.23 -7.64 33.60
CA LEU A 249 -23.01 -8.43 33.77
C LEU A 249 -22.31 -8.16 35.12
N ALA A 250 -22.37 -6.94 35.63
CA ALA A 250 -21.78 -6.59 36.93
C ALA A 250 -22.50 -7.30 38.10
N GLU A 251 -23.82 -7.48 38.00
CA GLU A 251 -24.61 -8.31 38.93
C GLU A 251 -24.13 -9.77 38.92
N ASP A 252 -23.68 -10.26 37.76
CA ASP A 252 -23.11 -11.62 37.59
C ASP A 252 -21.61 -11.72 37.91
N GLY A 253 -21.01 -10.67 38.47
CA GLY A 253 -19.60 -10.63 38.82
C GLY A 253 -18.65 -10.43 37.62
N VAL A 254 -19.15 -9.93 36.49
CA VAL A 254 -18.38 -9.65 35.26
C VAL A 254 -18.39 -8.13 34.96
N PRO A 255 -17.74 -7.30 35.80
CA PRO A 255 -17.72 -5.84 35.60
C PRO A 255 -16.83 -5.42 34.42
N TRP A 256 -16.80 -4.12 34.17
CA TRP A 256 -15.80 -3.48 33.31
C TRP A 256 -14.38 -3.96 33.61
N SER A 257 -13.62 -4.26 32.56
CA SER A 257 -12.20 -4.59 32.65
C SER A 257 -11.39 -3.45 33.30
N GLN A 258 -11.69 -2.20 32.97
CA GLN A 258 -11.06 -0.98 33.49
C GLN A 258 -12.15 0.04 33.82
N PRO A 259 -12.65 0.06 35.09
CA PRO A 259 -13.78 0.90 35.48
C PRO A 259 -13.56 2.40 35.24
N ALA A 260 -12.32 2.89 35.39
CA ALA A 260 -11.99 4.31 35.26
C ALA A 260 -12.30 4.90 33.88
N TYR A 261 -12.32 4.09 32.81
CA TYR A 261 -12.55 4.52 31.44
C TYR A 261 -13.77 3.85 30.80
N LYS A 262 -14.60 3.15 31.61
CA LYS A 262 -15.65 2.24 31.11
C LYS A 262 -15.16 1.33 29.97
N SER A 263 -13.89 0.91 30.01
CA SER A 263 -13.24 0.00 29.06
C SER A 263 -13.72 0.01 27.60
N MET A 264 -14.01 1.19 27.04
CA MET A 264 -14.47 1.29 25.66
C MET A 264 -13.30 0.99 24.73
N TRP A 265 -13.49 0.02 23.84
CA TRP A 265 -12.55 -0.34 22.80
C TRP A 265 -13.01 0.28 21.48
N LEU A 266 -12.21 1.19 20.95
CA LEU A 266 -12.52 1.91 19.72
C LEU A 266 -11.51 1.54 18.64
N GLY A 267 -12.00 1.01 17.51
CA GLY A 267 -11.19 0.74 16.33
C GLY A 267 -10.90 2.00 15.54
N GLY A 268 -9.75 2.03 14.86
CA GLY A 268 -9.36 3.15 13.99
C GLY A 268 -8.82 4.35 14.78
N SER A 269 -7.50 4.51 14.75
CA SER A 269 -6.81 5.69 15.30
C SER A 269 -5.39 5.82 14.73
N SER A 270 -5.15 5.24 13.55
CA SER A 270 -3.85 5.37 12.90
C SER A 270 -3.73 6.76 12.30
N THR A 271 -2.63 7.43 12.61
CA THR A 271 -2.25 8.73 12.00
C THR A 271 -1.37 8.54 10.77
N ALA A 272 -1.09 7.30 10.36
CA ALA A 272 -0.18 7.01 9.27
C ALA A 272 -0.82 7.24 7.90
N VAL A 273 -0.19 8.08 7.07
CA VAL A 273 -0.63 8.35 5.68
C VAL A 273 -0.55 7.12 4.79
N THR A 274 0.32 6.18 5.12
CA THR A 274 0.49 4.92 4.39
C THR A 274 -0.61 3.88 4.68
N LYS A 275 -1.52 4.14 5.62
CA LYS A 275 -2.54 3.19 6.06
C LYS A 275 -3.95 3.80 6.14
N PRO A 276 -4.50 4.32 5.03
CA PRO A 276 -5.78 5.03 5.04
C PRO A 276 -6.97 4.17 5.51
N ALA A 277 -6.89 2.85 5.34
CA ALA A 277 -7.93 1.95 5.85
C ALA A 277 -8.10 2.07 7.39
N GLU A 278 -7.04 2.40 8.13
CA GLU A 278 -7.05 2.50 9.60
C GLU A 278 -7.54 3.88 10.12
N TRP A 279 -7.91 4.81 9.23
CA TRP A 279 -8.36 6.16 9.61
C TRP A 279 -9.82 6.21 10.07
N SER A 280 -10.65 5.30 9.57
CA SER A 280 -12.06 5.22 9.94
C SER A 280 -12.25 4.39 11.19
N ARG A 281 -13.24 4.74 12.01
CA ARG A 281 -13.71 3.84 13.07
C ARG A 281 -14.32 2.59 12.46
N SER A 282 -13.66 1.46 12.64
CA SER A 282 -14.07 0.17 12.09
C SER A 282 -14.97 -0.63 13.03
N PHE A 283 -14.92 -0.36 14.34
CA PHE A 283 -15.75 -0.99 15.36
C PHE A 283 -15.87 -0.12 16.62
N VAL A 284 -16.85 -0.45 17.46
CA VAL A 284 -16.98 0.04 18.85
C VAL A 284 -17.29 -1.14 19.75
N GLY A 285 -16.56 -1.30 20.84
CA GLY A 285 -16.75 -2.39 21.78
C GLY A 285 -16.50 -2.02 23.24
N ALA A 286 -16.76 -2.99 24.10
CA ALA A 286 -16.58 -2.95 25.54
C ALA A 286 -15.77 -4.16 25.99
N GLN A 287 -14.91 -3.99 27.00
CA GLN A 287 -14.13 -5.07 27.59
C GLN A 287 -14.53 -5.35 29.04
N TYR A 288 -14.58 -6.63 29.39
CA TYR A 288 -15.05 -7.14 30.66
C TYR A 288 -14.03 -8.11 31.28
N TRP A 289 -13.99 -8.15 32.61
CA TRP A 289 -13.13 -9.06 33.36
C TRP A 289 -13.88 -9.65 34.57
N PRO A 290 -14.18 -10.95 34.58
CA PRO A 290 -14.77 -11.62 35.73
C PRO A 290 -13.93 -11.46 37.00
N LYS A 291 -14.59 -11.22 38.14
CA LYS A 291 -13.92 -10.98 39.43
C LYS A 291 -13.21 -12.21 40.00
N ASP A 292 -13.69 -13.39 39.65
CA ASP A 292 -13.17 -14.70 40.07
C ASP A 292 -12.08 -15.25 39.13
N TRP A 293 -11.85 -14.60 38.00
CA TRP A 293 -10.73 -14.93 37.13
C TRP A 293 -9.39 -14.49 37.74
N PRO A 294 -8.27 -15.10 37.32
CA PRO A 294 -6.95 -14.75 37.82
C PRO A 294 -6.66 -13.25 37.70
N GLN A 295 -5.89 -12.72 38.64
CA GLN A 295 -5.47 -11.32 38.58
C GLN A 295 -4.57 -11.09 37.37
N ARG A 296 -4.89 -10.09 36.56
CA ARG A 296 -4.07 -9.69 35.42
C ARG A 296 -2.79 -9.01 35.90
N ALA A 297 -1.69 -9.24 35.19
CA ALA A 297 -0.50 -8.45 35.39
C ALA A 297 -0.79 -6.98 35.04
N SER A 298 -0.16 -6.04 35.76
CA SER A 298 -0.32 -4.60 35.54
C SER A 298 0.30 -4.08 34.25
N ASN A 299 0.93 -4.95 33.44
CA ASN A 299 1.54 -4.56 32.18
C ASN A 299 0.47 -4.30 31.09
N LYS A 300 0.84 -3.53 30.07
CA LYS A 300 -0.06 -3.12 28.97
C LYS A 300 -0.72 -4.31 28.26
N PHE A 301 -0.02 -5.44 28.15
CA PHE A 301 -0.53 -6.63 27.45
C PHE A 301 -1.55 -7.39 28.28
N GLY A 302 -1.33 -7.52 29.59
CA GLY A 302 -2.29 -8.10 30.53
C GLY A 302 -3.63 -7.37 30.47
N LEU A 303 -3.61 -6.04 30.32
CA LEU A 303 -4.84 -5.24 30.18
C LEU A 303 -5.66 -5.52 28.90
N SER A 304 -5.03 -6.06 27.85
CA SER A 304 -5.70 -6.46 26.61
C SER A 304 -6.28 -7.88 26.65
N LEU A 305 -6.03 -8.64 27.72
CA LEU A 305 -6.71 -9.90 27.99
C LEU A 305 -8.08 -9.59 28.62
N ALA A 306 -9.16 -9.91 27.91
CA ALA A 306 -10.52 -9.58 28.32
C ALA A 306 -11.59 -10.37 27.54
N LEU A 307 -12.75 -10.57 28.17
CA LEU A 307 -13.98 -10.79 27.42
C LEU A 307 -14.38 -9.48 26.74
N TYR A 308 -14.97 -9.53 25.56
CA TYR A 308 -15.42 -8.34 24.87
C TYR A 308 -16.74 -8.55 24.13
N VAL A 309 -17.43 -7.44 23.91
CA VAL A 309 -18.59 -7.32 23.02
C VAL A 309 -18.32 -6.13 22.10
N ALA A 310 -18.39 -6.31 20.79
CA ALA A 310 -18.07 -5.27 19.82
C ALA A 310 -18.99 -5.27 18.61
N PHE A 311 -19.41 -4.08 18.18
CA PHE A 311 -20.14 -3.84 16.95
C PHE A 311 -19.16 -3.60 15.82
N ASP A 312 -19.17 -4.49 14.82
CA ASP A 312 -18.35 -4.42 13.62
C ASP A 312 -19.08 -3.61 12.54
N PHE A 313 -18.53 -2.46 12.15
CA PHE A 313 -19.14 -1.58 11.15
C PHE A 313 -18.74 -1.92 9.72
N LEU A 314 -17.69 -2.73 9.52
CA LEU A 314 -17.24 -3.14 8.20
C LEU A 314 -18.00 -4.37 7.71
N ASN A 315 -18.27 -5.30 8.61
CA ASN A 315 -19.12 -6.46 8.36
C ASN A 315 -20.21 -6.51 9.45
N PRO A 316 -21.40 -5.91 9.21
CA PRO A 316 -22.42 -5.69 10.24
C PRO A 316 -22.77 -6.93 11.05
N ALA A 317 -22.23 -7.01 12.26
CA ALA A 317 -22.51 -8.04 13.24
C ALA A 317 -22.10 -7.53 14.63
N VAL A 318 -22.59 -8.20 15.66
CA VAL A 318 -22.07 -8.06 17.01
C VAL A 318 -21.20 -9.26 17.33
N GLU A 319 -19.98 -8.95 17.71
CA GLU A 319 -18.98 -9.93 18.01
C GLU A 319 -18.80 -10.04 19.52
N ILE A 320 -18.86 -11.27 20.02
CA ILE A 320 -18.67 -11.58 21.44
C ILE A 320 -17.53 -12.57 21.54
N GLY A 321 -16.50 -12.22 22.30
CA GLY A 321 -15.26 -12.98 22.25
C GLY A 321 -14.36 -12.82 23.46
N LEU A 322 -13.26 -13.57 23.41
CA LEU A 322 -12.13 -13.49 24.32
C LEU A 322 -10.93 -13.01 23.51
N THR A 323 -10.30 -11.91 23.93
CA THR A 323 -9.05 -11.42 23.35
C THR A 323 -7.87 -11.93 24.15
N ILE A 324 -6.90 -12.53 23.46
CA ILE A 324 -5.67 -13.10 24.01
C ILE A 324 -4.51 -12.29 23.43
N PRO A 325 -3.81 -11.48 24.24
CA PRO A 325 -2.70 -10.67 23.78
C PRO A 325 -1.53 -11.57 23.35
N GLY A 326 -0.77 -11.13 22.34
CA GLY A 326 0.45 -11.81 21.94
C GLY A 326 1.48 -11.98 23.07
N PRO A 327 2.42 -12.92 22.95
CA PRO A 327 3.46 -13.14 23.97
C PRO A 327 4.41 -11.94 24.14
N GLY A 328 4.40 -10.97 23.21
CA GLY A 328 5.15 -9.72 23.30
C GLY A 328 6.67 -9.84 23.06
N SER A 329 7.23 -11.06 23.12
CA SER A 329 8.63 -11.36 22.80
C SER A 329 8.81 -12.80 22.33
N ALA A 330 9.90 -13.07 21.59
CA ALA A 330 10.26 -14.42 21.18
C ALA A 330 10.50 -15.37 22.38
N ALA A 331 11.08 -14.85 23.48
CA ALA A 331 11.30 -15.63 24.70
C ALA A 331 9.97 -16.07 25.35
N ALA A 332 8.98 -15.17 25.40
CA ALA A 332 7.65 -15.51 25.90
C ALA A 332 6.90 -16.48 24.97
N GLN A 333 7.14 -16.41 23.66
CA GLN A 333 6.56 -17.35 22.70
C GLN A 333 7.05 -18.78 22.90
N GLN A 334 8.31 -18.98 23.30
CA GLN A 334 8.81 -20.31 23.69
C GLN A 334 8.05 -20.88 24.88
N GLY A 335 7.60 -20.02 25.80
CA GLY A 335 6.76 -20.41 26.93
C GLY A 335 5.34 -20.85 26.53
N TRP A 336 4.87 -20.51 25.33
CA TRP A 336 3.56 -20.92 24.82
C TRP A 336 3.59 -22.29 24.15
N ALA A 337 4.70 -22.64 23.49
CA ALA A 337 4.82 -23.86 22.69
C ALA A 337 4.32 -25.14 23.38
N PRO A 338 4.61 -25.39 24.68
CA PRO A 338 4.13 -26.60 25.37
C PRO A 338 2.61 -26.72 25.50
N PHE A 339 1.87 -25.63 25.30
CA PHE A 339 0.42 -25.58 25.52
C PHE A 339 -0.40 -25.54 24.23
N LEU A 340 0.24 -25.38 23.07
CA LEU A 340 -0.46 -25.13 21.80
C LEU A 340 -1.26 -26.34 21.31
N ALA A 341 -0.72 -27.56 21.43
CA ALA A 341 -1.42 -28.78 21.02
C ALA A 341 -2.71 -29.02 21.84
N ASP A 342 -2.60 -28.87 23.17
CA ASP A 342 -3.75 -29.02 24.06
C ASP A 342 -4.76 -27.87 23.83
N LEU A 343 -4.29 -26.63 23.63
CA LEU A 343 -5.16 -25.50 23.31
C LEU A 343 -5.93 -25.74 22.00
N ALA A 344 -5.26 -26.20 20.94
CA ALA A 344 -5.92 -26.55 19.68
C ALA A 344 -7.00 -27.61 19.92
N THR A 345 -6.71 -28.65 20.70
CA THR A 345 -7.68 -29.69 21.04
C THR A 345 -8.92 -29.11 21.73
N HIS A 346 -8.76 -28.18 22.67
CA HIS A 346 -9.92 -27.54 23.32
C HIS A 346 -10.70 -26.63 22.38
N LEU A 347 -10.02 -25.86 21.53
CA LEU A 347 -10.65 -24.96 20.56
C LEU A 347 -11.50 -25.73 19.55
N ARG A 348 -11.06 -26.92 19.14
CA ARG A 348 -11.84 -27.79 18.23
C ARG A 348 -13.19 -28.26 18.77
N HIS A 349 -13.44 -28.13 20.08
CA HIS A 349 -14.73 -28.45 20.68
C HIS A 349 -15.63 -27.21 20.83
N ALA A 350 -15.19 -26.05 20.36
CA ALA A 350 -15.92 -24.80 20.39
C ALA A 350 -16.53 -24.49 19.01
N ASP A 351 -17.34 -25.41 18.49
CA ASP A 351 -17.83 -25.43 17.10
C ASP A 351 -18.58 -24.15 16.67
N ASP A 352 -19.18 -23.43 17.61
CA ASP A 352 -19.91 -22.18 17.38
C ASP A 352 -19.00 -20.94 17.27
N TYR A 353 -17.68 -21.12 17.33
CA TYR A 353 -16.70 -20.03 17.38
C TYR A 353 -15.72 -20.07 16.21
N ASP A 354 -15.26 -18.89 15.84
CA ASP A 354 -14.10 -18.70 15.00
C ASP A 354 -12.88 -18.34 15.85
N VAL A 355 -11.70 -18.66 15.34
CA VAL A 355 -10.43 -18.14 15.84
C VAL A 355 -9.87 -17.14 14.83
N ALA A 356 -9.63 -15.92 15.30
CA ALA A 356 -9.14 -14.81 14.49
C ALA A 356 -7.80 -14.28 15.02
N LEU A 357 -6.93 -13.90 14.09
CA LEU A 357 -5.70 -13.17 14.37
C LEU A 357 -5.84 -11.76 13.78
N ASP A 358 -5.70 -10.72 14.59
CA ASP A 358 -5.71 -9.32 14.15
C ASP A 358 -4.40 -8.59 14.49
N ALA A 359 -4.23 -7.40 13.92
CA ALA A 359 -3.11 -6.49 14.17
C ALA A 359 -3.51 -5.26 15.01
N GLY A 360 -4.53 -5.40 15.88
CA GLY A 360 -5.11 -4.32 16.68
C GLY A 360 -6.39 -3.71 16.11
N ASP A 361 -6.83 -4.13 14.91
CA ASP A 361 -8.13 -3.78 14.30
C ASP A 361 -9.01 -5.04 14.23
N ILE A 362 -9.93 -5.21 15.19
CA ILE A 362 -10.74 -6.45 15.29
C ILE A 362 -11.70 -6.65 14.10
N ALA A 363 -12.09 -5.56 13.44
CA ALA A 363 -12.98 -5.60 12.28
C ALA A 363 -12.25 -6.03 10.99
N ARG A 364 -10.90 -6.03 11.01
CA ARG A 364 -10.06 -6.48 9.89
C ARG A 364 -9.05 -7.53 10.35
N PRO A 365 -9.50 -8.73 10.71
CA PRO A 365 -8.58 -9.80 11.06
C PRO A 365 -7.65 -10.12 9.88
N PHE A 366 -6.37 -10.34 10.17
CA PHE A 366 -5.38 -10.80 9.20
C PHE A 366 -5.69 -12.23 8.76
N ARG A 367 -6.14 -13.08 9.68
CA ARG A 367 -6.56 -14.46 9.43
C ARG A 367 -7.78 -14.82 10.28
N THR A 368 -8.62 -15.69 9.75
CA THR A 368 -9.75 -16.28 10.47
C THR A 368 -9.89 -17.73 10.03
N ILE A 369 -10.21 -18.61 10.97
CA ILE A 369 -10.48 -20.02 10.76
C ILE A 369 -11.60 -20.46 11.72
N SER A 370 -12.42 -21.43 11.34
CA SER A 370 -13.34 -22.06 12.29
C SER A 370 -12.54 -22.69 13.43
N ALA A 371 -13.05 -22.60 14.67
CA ALA A 371 -12.37 -23.21 15.81
C ALA A 371 -12.23 -24.74 15.66
N ALA A 372 -13.19 -25.39 14.99
CA ALA A 372 -13.17 -26.82 14.65
C ALA A 372 -11.97 -27.23 13.78
N ASP A 373 -11.43 -26.31 12.98
CA ASP A 373 -10.33 -26.57 12.04
C ASP A 373 -8.97 -26.12 12.61
N VAL A 374 -8.92 -25.57 13.82
CA VAL A 374 -7.66 -25.11 14.43
C VAL A 374 -6.75 -26.28 14.76
N ASP A 375 -5.50 -26.22 14.35
CA ASP A 375 -4.45 -27.18 14.72
C ASP A 375 -3.25 -26.51 15.38
N GLU A 376 -2.34 -27.32 15.93
CA GLU A 376 -1.12 -26.83 16.57
C GLU A 376 -0.24 -26.01 15.60
N PRO A 377 0.04 -26.48 14.36
CA PRO A 377 0.77 -25.67 13.38
C PRO A 377 0.14 -24.29 13.12
N TRP A 378 -1.18 -24.20 13.02
CA TRP A 378 -1.89 -22.95 12.83
C TRP A 378 -1.70 -22.01 14.03
N LEU A 379 -1.86 -22.51 15.26
CA LEU A 379 -1.64 -21.72 16.48
C LEU A 379 -0.19 -21.27 16.63
N ALA A 380 0.79 -22.13 16.30
CA ALA A 380 2.20 -21.78 16.34
C ALA A 380 2.52 -20.65 15.34
N ASN A 381 1.98 -20.74 14.12
CA ASN A 381 2.10 -19.70 13.10
C ASN A 381 1.39 -18.41 13.52
N ALA A 382 0.21 -18.50 14.13
CA ALA A 382 -0.52 -17.34 14.62
C ALA A 382 0.27 -16.65 15.74
N ALA A 383 0.79 -17.40 16.70
CA ALA A 383 1.62 -16.88 17.79
C ALA A 383 2.90 -16.19 17.27
N ALA A 384 3.54 -16.73 16.23
CA ALA A 384 4.70 -16.11 15.60
C ALA A 384 4.38 -14.79 14.89
N ALA A 385 3.15 -14.65 14.38
CA ALA A 385 2.68 -13.44 13.72
C ALA A 385 2.17 -12.37 14.69
N MET A 386 1.99 -12.69 15.97
CA MET A 386 1.50 -11.74 16.98
C MET A 386 2.60 -10.79 17.46
N ILE A 387 2.85 -9.73 16.70
CA ILE A 387 3.75 -8.64 17.05
C ILE A 387 2.99 -7.39 17.49
N GLY A 388 3.56 -6.63 18.43
CA GLY A 388 3.03 -5.34 18.85
C GLY A 388 1.62 -5.44 19.46
N THR A 389 0.63 -4.87 18.78
CA THR A 389 -0.78 -4.82 19.22
C THR A 389 -1.65 -5.95 18.66
N ALA A 390 -1.04 -7.01 18.15
CA ALA A 390 -1.76 -8.16 17.63
C ALA A 390 -2.39 -9.01 18.74
N HIS A 391 -3.58 -9.54 18.47
CA HIS A 391 -4.32 -10.41 19.38
C HIS A 391 -4.77 -11.67 18.65
N LEU A 392 -4.82 -12.77 19.40
CA LEU A 392 -5.59 -13.96 19.04
C LEU A 392 -6.96 -13.83 19.69
N ARG A 393 -8.03 -14.15 18.96
CA ARG A 393 -9.40 -14.00 19.45
C ARG A 393 -10.19 -15.26 19.20
N VAL A 394 -10.93 -15.71 20.21
CA VAL A 394 -11.99 -16.72 20.06
C VAL A 394 -13.29 -15.94 20.08
N ARG A 395 -14.08 -16.04 19.01
CA ARG A 395 -15.23 -15.13 18.78
C ARG A 395 -16.44 -15.84 18.21
N GLY A 396 -17.61 -15.47 18.72
CA GLY A 396 -18.90 -15.75 18.10
C GLY A 396 -19.43 -14.47 17.45
N ARG A 397 -20.21 -14.62 16.37
CA ARG A 397 -20.83 -13.49 15.67
C ARG A 397 -22.34 -13.63 15.69
N LEU A 398 -23.01 -12.58 16.15
CA LEU A 398 -24.46 -12.47 16.24
C LEU A 398 -24.97 -11.42 15.24
N PRO A 399 -26.15 -11.62 14.64
CA PRO A 399 -26.80 -10.62 13.81
C PRO A 399 -27.13 -9.36 14.62
N VAL A 400 -26.83 -8.19 14.06
CA VAL A 400 -26.97 -6.90 14.76
C VAL A 400 -28.42 -6.42 14.88
N ASP A 401 -29.28 -6.85 13.95
CA ASP A 401 -30.67 -6.41 13.84
C ASP A 401 -31.61 -7.12 14.83
N THR A 402 -31.21 -8.27 15.38
CA THR A 402 -32.00 -9.01 16.37
C THR A 402 -31.40 -9.03 17.76
N LEU A 403 -30.20 -8.50 17.96
CA LEU A 403 -29.48 -8.63 19.23
C LEU A 403 -30.18 -7.89 20.38
N THR A 404 -30.36 -8.61 21.48
CA THR A 404 -30.77 -8.06 22.78
C THR A 404 -29.62 -8.08 23.80
N VAL A 405 -29.75 -7.26 24.85
CA VAL A 405 -28.82 -7.28 26.00
C VAL A 405 -28.75 -8.66 26.64
N GLN A 406 -29.89 -9.37 26.72
CA GLN A 406 -29.95 -10.69 27.36
C GLN A 406 -29.26 -11.77 26.52
N GLU A 407 -29.39 -11.74 25.19
CA GLU A 407 -28.64 -12.66 24.32
C GLU A 407 -27.13 -12.40 24.43
N ALA A 408 -26.71 -11.13 24.40
CA ALA A 408 -25.30 -10.78 24.59
C ALA A 408 -24.77 -11.27 25.95
N ARG A 409 -25.53 -11.05 27.03
CA ARG A 409 -25.22 -11.57 28.37
C ARG A 409 -25.07 -13.09 28.38
N THR A 410 -26.01 -13.81 27.78
CA THR A 410 -25.97 -15.28 27.69
C THR A 410 -24.74 -15.76 26.92
N SER A 411 -24.41 -15.13 25.80
CA SER A 411 -23.21 -15.47 25.01
C SER A 411 -21.91 -15.17 25.77
N VAL A 412 -21.82 -14.04 26.50
CA VAL A 412 -20.66 -13.72 27.35
C VAL A 412 -20.47 -14.79 28.43
N HIS A 413 -21.54 -15.25 29.08
CA HIS A 413 -21.48 -16.31 30.08
C HIS A 413 -21.11 -17.68 29.49
N ALA A 414 -21.68 -18.02 28.34
CA ALA A 414 -21.34 -19.26 27.64
C ALA A 414 -19.84 -19.28 27.32
N LEU A 415 -19.31 -18.18 26.77
CA LEU A 415 -17.89 -18.06 26.46
C LEU A 415 -17.00 -18.07 27.71
N ARG A 416 -17.40 -17.38 28.78
CA ARG A 416 -16.71 -17.43 30.08
C ARG A 416 -16.59 -18.87 30.58
N GLY A 417 -17.71 -19.60 30.62
CA GLY A 417 -17.75 -20.98 31.09
C GLY A 417 -16.96 -21.94 30.20
N GLN A 418 -16.82 -21.66 28.90
CA GLN A 418 -15.92 -22.40 28.03
C GLN A 418 -14.45 -22.08 28.32
N ALA A 419 -14.09 -20.79 28.42
CA ALA A 419 -12.73 -20.36 28.69
C ALA A 419 -12.18 -20.91 30.02
N GLU A 420 -13.02 -20.98 31.07
CA GLU A 420 -12.65 -21.55 32.37
C GLU A 420 -12.23 -23.02 32.31
N LYS A 421 -12.75 -23.78 31.32
CA LYS A 421 -12.41 -25.19 31.12
C LYS A 421 -11.08 -25.40 30.37
N VAL A 422 -10.56 -24.36 29.71
CA VAL A 422 -9.34 -24.44 28.91
C VAL A 422 -8.10 -24.20 29.77
N LEU A 423 -7.73 -25.18 30.61
CA LEU A 423 -6.54 -25.06 31.47
C LEU A 423 -5.24 -24.68 30.72
N PRO A 424 -4.95 -25.20 29.51
CA PRO A 424 -3.75 -24.81 28.76
C PRO A 424 -3.67 -23.30 28.46
N LEU A 425 -4.80 -22.65 28.19
CA LEU A 425 -4.88 -21.21 27.95
C LEU A 425 -4.37 -20.42 29.16
N TRP A 426 -4.84 -20.76 30.35
CA TRP A 426 -4.46 -20.05 31.58
C TRP A 426 -2.98 -20.24 31.92
N LYS A 427 -2.46 -21.48 31.79
CA LYS A 427 -1.02 -21.77 31.97
C LYS A 427 -0.15 -21.03 30.96
N MET A 428 -0.60 -20.97 29.71
CA MET A 428 0.07 -20.22 28.64
C MET A 428 0.15 -18.72 28.98
N LEU A 429 -0.94 -18.13 29.46
CA LEU A 429 -1.00 -16.72 29.85
C LEU A 429 -0.13 -16.40 31.08
N GLU A 430 -0.07 -17.31 32.06
CA GLU A 430 0.86 -17.22 33.20
C GLU A 430 2.33 -17.29 32.74
N ALA A 431 2.66 -18.20 31.81
CA ALA A 431 4.02 -18.33 31.26
C ALA A 431 4.52 -17.05 30.57
N SER A 432 3.61 -16.32 29.91
CA SER A 432 3.91 -15.00 29.31
C SER A 432 3.73 -13.82 30.28
N ARG A 433 3.44 -14.06 31.56
CA ARG A 433 3.22 -13.03 32.58
C ARG A 433 2.10 -12.04 32.24
N HIS A 434 1.06 -12.51 31.55
CA HIS A 434 -0.19 -11.75 31.35
C HIS A 434 -1.10 -11.87 32.57
N LEU A 435 -0.95 -12.96 33.32
CA LEU A 435 -1.61 -13.22 34.59
C LEU A 435 -0.59 -13.32 35.72
N MET A 436 -1.01 -12.93 36.92
CA MET A 436 -0.24 -13.20 38.13
C MET A 436 -0.34 -14.69 38.47
N PRO A 437 0.76 -15.34 38.91
CA PRO A 437 0.69 -16.72 39.38
C PRO A 437 -0.36 -16.83 40.48
N ARG A 438 -1.23 -17.83 40.40
CA ARG A 438 -2.13 -18.12 41.52
C ARG A 438 -1.27 -18.45 42.75
N PRO A 439 -1.57 -17.89 43.94
CA PRO A 439 -0.91 -18.34 45.15
C PRO A 439 -1.13 -19.85 45.27
N SER A 440 -0.04 -20.60 45.36
CA SER A 440 -0.10 -22.04 45.62
C SER A 440 -0.78 -22.24 46.97
N VAL A 441 -2.02 -22.76 46.92
CA VAL A 441 -2.84 -23.11 48.09
C VAL A 441 -2.29 -24.36 48.75
#